data_AF-A0AAV1X9Z8-F1
#
_entry.id   AF-A0AAV1X9Z8-F1
#
_cell.length_a   1.000
_cell.length_b   1.000
_cell.length_c   1.000
_cell.angle_alpha   90.00
_cell.angle_beta   90.00
_cell.angle_gamma   90.00
#
_symmetry.space_group_name_H-M   'P 1'
#
loop_
_entity.id
_entity.type
_entity.pdbx_description
1 polymer ?
#
loop_
_entity_poly.entity_id
_entity_poly.type
_entity_poly.pdbx_seq_one_letter_code
_entity_poly.pdbx_strand_id
1 'polypeptide(L)'
;MRRDATKAVAKIIGKPKSYVVILLNGGVTIAFSGTEESAAYGELISSVNGKLSSTIAEILQTKLYIDISSFMMFIAHSLGRPQRQINLRAKTRGVKSTM
;
A
#
# COMPACT_ATOMS: atom_id res chain seq x y z
N MET A 1 -2.32 -10.51 -1.21
CA MET A 1 -2.13 -9.04 -1.13
C MET A 1 -2.94 -8.24 -2.16
N ARG A 2 -2.66 -8.25 -3.48
CA ARG A 2 -3.36 -7.36 -4.46
C ARG A 2 -4.90 -7.46 -4.38
N ARG A 3 -5.45 -8.67 -4.31
CA ARG A 3 -6.90 -8.91 -4.16
C ARG A 3 -7.45 -8.40 -2.82
N ASP A 4 -6.70 -8.60 -1.74
CA ASP A 4 -7.07 -8.19 -0.39
C ASP A 4 -7.12 -6.66 -0.26
N ALA A 5 -6.08 -5.99 -0.74
CA ALA A 5 -6.00 -4.54 -0.79
C ALA A 5 -7.11 -3.96 -1.67
N THR A 6 -7.40 -4.57 -2.83
CA THR A 6 -8.49 -4.11 -3.72
C THR A 6 -9.84 -4.22 -3.02
N LYS A 7 -10.09 -5.33 -2.32
CA LYS A 7 -11.33 -5.55 -1.56
C LYS A 7 -11.46 -4.55 -0.41
N ALA A 8 -10.39 -4.33 0.35
CA ALA A 8 -10.37 -3.41 1.48
C ALA A 8 -10.65 -1.96 1.04
N VAL A 9 -9.94 -1.51 0.00
CA VAL A 9 -10.06 -0.15 -0.53
C VAL A 9 -11.47 0.08 -1.09
N ALA A 10 -11.97 -0.83 -1.93
CA ALA A 10 -13.32 -0.75 -2.50
C ALA A 10 -14.39 -0.60 -1.41
N LYS A 11 -14.26 -1.37 -0.32
CA LYS A 11 -15.16 -1.31 0.85
C LYS A 11 -15.08 0.05 1.55
N ILE A 12 -13.89 0.61 1.74
CA ILE A 12 -13.69 1.86 2.48
C ILE A 12 -14.14 3.08 1.66
N ILE A 13 -13.91 3.10 0.35
CA ILE A 13 -14.33 4.22 -0.52
C ILE A 13 -15.78 4.09 -0.99
N GLY A 14 -16.46 2.97 -0.71
CA GLY A 14 -17.84 2.71 -1.13
C GLY A 14 -18.02 2.62 -2.64
N LYS A 15 -17.02 2.09 -3.37
CA LYS A 15 -17.06 1.93 -4.84
C LYS A 15 -16.86 0.47 -5.25
N PRO A 16 -17.32 0.06 -6.44
CA PRO A 16 -17.06 -1.29 -6.97
C PRO A 16 -15.56 -1.58 -7.06
N LYS A 17 -15.16 -2.86 -6.94
CA LYS A 17 -13.75 -3.27 -7.09
C LYS A 17 -13.16 -2.90 -8.45
N SER A 18 -13.97 -2.87 -9.51
CA SER A 18 -13.57 -2.43 -10.86
C SER A 18 -13.16 -0.96 -10.92
N TYR A 19 -13.53 -0.16 -9.92
CA TYR A 19 -13.15 1.24 -9.79
C TYR A 19 -11.75 1.42 -9.16
N VAL A 20 -11.19 0.36 -8.56
CA VAL A 20 -9.95 0.41 -7.79
C VAL A 20 -8.80 -0.15 -8.61
N VAL A 21 -7.76 0.65 -8.78
CA VAL A 21 -6.49 0.31 -9.41
C VAL A 21 -5.42 0.24 -8.32
N ILE A 22 -4.79 -0.91 -8.17
CA ILE A 22 -3.66 -1.11 -7.26
C ILE A 22 -2.42 -1.47 -8.07
N LEU A 23 -1.42 -0.60 -8.02
CA LEU A 23 -0.07 -0.92 -8.46
C LEU A 23 0.72 -1.43 -7.25
N LEU A 24 1.32 -2.62 -7.36
CA LEU A 24 2.22 -3.15 -6.35
C LEU A 24 3.57 -3.47 -6.99
N ASN A 25 4.59 -2.70 -6.64
CA ASN A 25 5.96 -2.91 -7.09
C ASN A 25 6.80 -3.49 -5.96
N GLY A 26 7.18 -4.75 -6.11
CA GLY A 26 8.18 -5.43 -5.27
C GLY A 26 9.60 -5.22 -5.81
N GLY A 27 10.61 -5.59 -5.01
CA GLY A 27 12.01 -5.59 -5.44
C GLY A 27 12.63 -4.20 -5.64
N VAL A 28 11.98 -3.16 -5.11
CA VAL A 28 12.52 -1.80 -5.10
C VAL A 28 13.45 -1.61 -3.91
N THR A 29 14.55 -0.90 -4.10
CA THR A 29 15.40 -0.47 -2.98
C THR A 29 14.68 0.63 -2.22
N ILE A 30 14.43 0.38 -0.93
CA ILE A 30 13.87 1.34 0.02
C ILE A 30 14.84 1.37 1.20
N ALA A 31 15.29 2.57 1.55
CA ALA A 31 15.93 2.84 2.82
C ALA A 31 14.93 3.63 3.68
N PHE A 32 14.67 3.16 4.90
CA PHE A 32 13.76 3.81 5.83
C PHE A 32 14.48 4.02 7.16
N SER A 33 14.45 5.25 7.67
CA SER A 33 15.20 5.63 8.89
C SER A 33 16.71 5.29 8.84
N GLY A 34 17.32 5.32 7.64
CA GLY A 34 18.73 4.98 7.46
C GLY A 34 19.05 3.48 7.38
N THR A 35 18.05 2.59 7.44
CA THR A 35 18.23 1.14 7.31
C THR A 35 17.62 0.60 6.02
N GLU A 36 18.12 -0.53 5.56
CA GLU A 36 17.65 -1.23 4.35
C GLU A 36 16.73 -2.42 4.64
N GLU A 37 16.13 -2.43 5.84
CA GLU A 37 15.21 -3.48 6.26
C GLU A 37 13.88 -3.47 5.47
N SER A 38 13.00 -4.44 5.76
CA SER A 38 11.67 -4.51 5.14
C SER A 38 10.91 -3.20 5.37
N ALA A 39 10.55 -2.52 4.29
CA ALA A 39 9.86 -1.24 4.36
C ALA A 39 8.87 -1.09 3.20
N ALA A 40 7.83 -0.28 3.41
CA ALA A 40 6.86 0.00 2.37
C ALA A 40 6.51 1.49 2.30
N TYR A 41 6.28 1.95 1.08
CA TYR A 41 5.83 3.30 0.76
C TYR A 41 4.58 3.22 -0.10
N GLY A 42 3.52 3.92 0.31
CA GLY A 42 2.27 3.99 -0.44
C GLY A 42 1.89 5.41 -0.81
N GLU A 43 1.37 5.61 -2.02
CA GLU A 43 0.69 6.82 -2.45
C GLU A 43 -0.78 6.50 -2.70
N LEU A 44 -1.64 7.36 -2.15
CA LEU A 44 -3.08 7.23 -2.25
C LEU A 44 -3.66 8.57 -2.68
N ILE A 45 -4.53 8.56 -3.69
CA ILE A 45 -5.35 9.73 -4.06
C ILE A 45 -6.76 9.45 -3.54
N SER A 46 -7.13 10.09 -2.42
CA SER A 46 -8.40 9.85 -1.74
C SER A 46 -8.84 11.08 -0.95
N SER A 47 -10.15 11.22 -0.73
CA SER A 47 -10.69 12.17 0.26
C SER A 47 -10.85 11.54 1.65
N VAL A 48 -10.47 10.27 1.83
CA VAL A 48 -10.61 9.49 3.06
C VAL A 48 -9.22 9.13 3.58
N ASN A 49 -8.68 9.89 4.55
CA ASN A 49 -7.27 9.76 4.93
C ASN A 49 -6.98 8.68 6.00
N GLY A 50 -7.76 8.61 7.09
CA GLY A 50 -7.36 7.80 8.26
C GLY A 50 -7.60 6.29 8.14
N LYS A 51 -8.77 5.88 7.60
CA LYS A 51 -9.18 4.47 7.60
C LYS A 51 -8.47 3.63 6.55
N LEU A 52 -8.03 4.25 5.46
CA LEU A 52 -7.33 3.56 4.38
C LEU A 52 -5.88 3.23 4.77
N SER A 53 -5.18 4.14 5.46
CA SER A 53 -3.79 3.91 5.85
C SER A 53 -3.64 2.76 6.83
N SER A 54 -4.46 2.71 7.89
CA SER A 54 -4.41 1.63 8.87
C SER A 54 -4.74 0.26 8.26
N THR A 55 -5.81 0.20 7.45
CA THR A 55 -6.22 -1.06 6.80
C THR A 55 -5.15 -1.58 5.84
N ILE A 56 -4.46 -0.69 5.10
CA ILE A 56 -3.38 -1.09 4.20
C ILE A 56 -2.14 -1.52 5.00
N ALA A 57 -1.81 -0.83 6.09
CA ALA A 57 -0.73 -1.21 6.99
C ALA A 57 -0.94 -2.61 7.57
N GLU A 58 -2.14 -2.95 8.03
CA GLU A 58 -2.50 -4.28 8.50
C GLU A 58 -2.33 -5.35 7.41
N ILE A 59 -2.73 -5.06 6.17
CA ILE A 59 -2.54 -5.97 5.04
C ILE A 59 -1.04 -6.17 4.76
N LEU A 60 -0.23 -5.12 4.83
CA LEU A 60 1.22 -5.22 4.63
C LEU A 60 1.89 -6.03 5.74
N GLN A 61 1.52 -5.80 7.00
CA GLN A 61 2.04 -6.55 8.14
C GLN A 61 1.67 -8.03 8.04
N THR A 62 0.41 -8.35 7.76
CA THR A 62 -0.08 -9.74 7.71
C THR A 62 0.35 -10.51 6.46
N LYS A 63 0.52 -9.84 5.31
CA LYS A 63 0.82 -10.52 4.03
C LYS A 63 2.28 -10.44 3.62
N LEU A 64 3.01 -9.39 4.03
CA LEU A 64 4.40 -9.15 3.64
C LEU A 64 5.36 -9.09 4.83
N TYR A 65 4.87 -9.23 6.06
CA TYR A 65 5.68 -9.19 7.29
C TYR A 65 6.52 -7.89 7.40
N ILE A 66 5.94 -6.77 6.93
CA ILE A 66 6.51 -5.43 7.06
C ILE A 66 5.97 -4.82 8.35
N ASP A 67 6.84 -4.35 9.23
CA ASP A 67 6.40 -3.70 10.45
C ASP A 67 5.66 -2.39 10.15
N ILE A 68 4.59 -2.10 10.90
CA ILE A 68 3.77 -0.89 10.70
C ILE A 68 4.62 0.38 10.87
N SER A 69 5.62 0.36 11.75
CA SER A 69 6.55 1.49 11.94
C SER A 69 7.43 1.75 10.72
N SER A 70 7.64 0.74 9.86
CA SER A 70 8.43 0.82 8.63
C SER A 70 7.55 1.03 7.38
N PHE A 71 6.30 1.48 7.59
CA PHE A 71 5.36 1.83 6.54
C PHE A 71 5.03 3.32 6.56
N MET A 72 5.18 3.98 5.41
CA MET A 72 4.75 5.36 5.22
C MET A 72 3.73 5.45 4.10
N MET A 73 2.63 6.16 4.34
CA MET A 73 1.60 6.42 3.34
C MET A 73 1.43 7.92 3.11
N PHE A 74 1.66 8.35 1.87
CA PHE A 74 1.33 9.67 1.39
C PHE A 74 -0.10 9.69 0.84
N ILE A 75 -0.93 10.61 1.34
CA ILE A 75 -2.32 10.75 0.88
C ILE A 75 -2.53 12.13 0.29
N ALA A 76 -2.74 12.17 -1.03
CA ALA A 76 -3.08 13.39 -1.74
C ALA A 76 -4.61 13.55 -1.80
N HIS A 77 -5.09 14.73 -1.42
CA HIS A 77 -6.48 15.08 -1.62
C HIS A 77 -6.78 15.15 -3.11
N SER A 78 -7.86 14.49 -3.52
CA SER A 78 -8.38 14.59 -4.87
C SER A 78 -9.00 15.99 -5.07
N LEU A 79 -8.19 16.96 -5.49
CA LEU A 79 -8.69 18.21 -6.05
C LEU A 79 -9.16 17.92 -7.49
N GLY A 80 -10.31 17.24 -7.62
CA GLY A 80 -10.92 16.90 -8.91
C GLY A 80 -10.34 15.67 -9.63
N ARG A 81 -9.38 14.94 -9.05
CA ARG A 81 -8.82 13.72 -9.64
C ARG A 81 -9.67 12.48 -9.32
N PRO A 82 -9.98 11.58 -10.26
CA PRO A 82 -10.73 10.38 -9.95
C PRO A 82 -10.01 9.54 -8.87
N GLN A 83 -10.68 9.30 -7.74
CA GLN A 83 -10.19 8.52 -6.59
C GLN A 83 -10.14 7.02 -6.90
N ARG A 84 -9.34 6.65 -7.90
CA ARG A 84 -9.32 5.30 -8.47
C ARG A 84 -8.01 4.58 -8.23
N GLN A 85 -6.94 5.28 -7.86
CA GLN A 85 -5.60 4.72 -7.91
C GLN A 85 -4.88 4.77 -6.57
N ILE A 86 -4.25 3.64 -6.26
CA ILE A 86 -3.30 3.46 -5.16
C ILE A 86 -2.02 2.87 -5.71
N ASN A 87 -0.91 3.55 -5.46
CA ASN A 87 0.42 3.04 -5.78
C ASN A 87 1.09 2.55 -4.50
N LEU A 88 1.37 1.27 -4.41
CA LEU A 88 2.09 0.67 -3.30
C LEU A 88 3.45 0.17 -3.79
N ARG A 89 4.50 0.59 -3.12
CA ARG A 89 5.88 0.13 -3.31
C ARG A 89 6.31 -0.54 -2.03
N ALA A 90 6.82 -1.76 -2.12
CA ALA A 90 7.22 -2.51 -0.95
C ALA A 90 8.55 -3.22 -1.21
N LYS A 91 9.47 -3.10 -0.26
CA LYS A 91 10.67 -3.93 -0.13
C LYS A 91 10.38 -4.95 0.97
N THR A 92 10.36 -6.22 0.59
CA THR A 92 10.38 -7.32 1.55
C THR A 92 11.82 -7.79 1.69
N ARG A 93 12.27 -8.16 2.90
CA ARG A 93 13.50 -8.95 3.09
C ARG A 93 13.48 -10.09 2.07
N GLY A 94 14.59 -10.28 1.36
CA GLY A 94 14.67 -11.22 0.25
C GLY A 94 14.18 -12.60 0.67
N VAL A 95 13.01 -13.00 0.18
CA VAL A 95 12.77 -14.41 -0.06
C VAL A 95 13.67 -14.69 -1.25
N LYS A 96 14.78 -15.42 -1.03
CA LYS A 96 15.51 -16.02 -2.13
C LYS A 96 14.46 -16.70 -3.00
N SER A 97 14.37 -16.29 -4.26
CA SER A 97 13.65 -17.04 -5.28
C SER A 97 14.29 -18.43 -5.31
N THR A 98 13.71 -19.40 -4.61
CA THR A 98 14.00 -20.80 -4.85
C THR A 98 13.40 -21.13 -6.21
N MET A 99 14.26 -21.58 -7.13
CA MET A 99 13.89 -22.23 -8.38
C MET A 99 12.96 -23.41 -8.14
#